data_AF-A0AAW3RPS7-F1
#
_entry.id   AF-A0AAW3RPS7-F1
#
_cell.length_a   1.000
_cell.length_b   1.000
_cell.length_c   1.000
_cell.angle_alpha   90.00
_cell.angle_beta   90.00
_cell.angle_gamma   90.00
#
_symmetry.space_group_name_H-M   'P 1'
#
loop_
_entity.id
_entity.type
_entity.pdbx_description
1 polymer ?
#
loop_
_entity_poly.entity_id
_entity_poly.type
_entity_poly.pdbx_seq_one_letter_code
_entity_poly.pdbx_strand_id
1 'polypeptide(L)'
;MQTHNISEPVKVSHSAAVTLKKLGKLHGKKLILTLLLVVAENVTYLLYPLMAGFAINAILNAQPWHAVLYALMVFIMWAIGAARRSVDTRTFARIYAALAVPVILAQRKENHNHSTIAARVALSREFVDFFEIHLPVLITSLASIIGAAVMLLVIEFWAGVACIVILLFFTLFLPSYTRKNEVLFGKLNNRLEKEVGFVSSATAASLTKHYHVLAGLRIRLSDREALGYLSIGAAAAVLFSLTILHMTLNGGTNAGHIYSVMTYMWMFAMSLDDAPGLLEKYSQLKDIGKRVDTDVV
;
A
#
# COMPACT_ATOMS: atom_id res chain seq x y z
N MET A 1 -56.23 1.18 0.41
CA MET A 1 -55.56 1.62 -0.84
C MET A 1 -54.42 2.54 -0.43
N GLN A 2 -53.22 1.99 -0.24
CA GLN A 2 -52.04 2.71 0.24
C GLN A 2 -51.34 3.38 -0.94
N THR A 3 -51.22 4.71 -0.88
CA THR A 3 -50.45 5.51 -1.83
C THR A 3 -48.97 5.43 -1.49
N HIS A 4 -48.19 4.85 -2.40
CA HIS A 4 -46.74 4.77 -2.35
C HIS A 4 -46.13 6.18 -2.34
N ASN A 5 -45.38 6.50 -1.29
CA ASN A 5 -44.51 7.68 -1.24
C ASN A 5 -43.40 7.53 -2.30
N ILE A 6 -43.46 8.36 -3.34
CA ILE A 6 -42.42 8.49 -4.35
C ILE A 6 -41.29 9.32 -3.71
N SER A 7 -40.16 8.67 -3.48
CA SER A 7 -38.93 9.31 -3.01
C SER A 7 -38.48 10.39 -3.99
N GLU A 8 -38.22 11.58 -3.46
CA GLU A 8 -37.79 12.78 -4.20
C GLU A 8 -36.58 12.52 -5.11
N PRO A 9 -36.47 13.22 -6.27
CA PRO A 9 -35.31 13.14 -7.13
C PRO A 9 -34.08 13.72 -6.43
N VAL A 10 -33.12 12.84 -6.15
CA VAL A 10 -31.86 13.14 -5.46
C VAL A 10 -31.04 14.15 -6.28
N LYS A 11 -30.90 15.38 -5.77
CA LYS A 11 -29.91 16.36 -6.26
C LYS A 11 -28.50 15.80 -6.10
N VAL A 12 -27.82 15.58 -7.23
CA VAL A 12 -26.41 15.20 -7.29
C VAL A 12 -25.59 16.43 -6.88
N SER A 13 -24.83 16.32 -5.79
CA SER A 13 -24.04 17.42 -5.22
C SER A 13 -22.58 17.29 -5.66
N HIS A 14 -22.01 18.38 -6.17
CA HIS A 14 -20.73 18.52 -6.86
C HIS A 14 -19.48 18.37 -5.97
N SER A 15 -19.31 17.26 -5.25
CA SER A 15 -17.99 16.92 -4.72
C SER A 15 -17.81 15.42 -4.63
N ALA A 16 -16.72 14.91 -5.19
CA ALA A 16 -16.32 13.52 -5.12
C ALA A 16 -16.25 13.06 -3.66
N ALA A 17 -15.70 13.91 -2.78
CA ALA A 17 -15.60 13.71 -1.35
C ALA A 17 -16.98 13.62 -0.66
N VAL A 18 -18.00 14.34 -1.14
CA VAL A 18 -19.37 14.28 -0.62
C VAL A 18 -20.09 13.01 -1.10
N THR A 19 -19.87 12.61 -2.35
CA THR A 19 -20.36 11.33 -2.89
C THR A 19 -19.71 10.16 -2.16
N LEU A 20 -18.42 10.23 -1.86
CA LEU A 20 -17.65 9.32 -1.01
C LEU A 20 -18.15 9.27 0.44
N LYS A 21 -18.39 10.43 1.05
CA LYS A 21 -18.91 10.53 2.41
C LYS A 21 -20.34 9.98 2.49
N LYS A 22 -21.14 10.13 1.42
CA LYS A 22 -22.45 9.49 1.27
C LYS A 22 -22.32 7.99 1.02
N LEU A 23 -21.38 7.54 0.21
CA LEU A 23 -21.15 6.11 -0.07
C LEU A 23 -20.63 5.36 1.15
N GLY A 24 -19.70 5.97 1.88
CA GLY A 24 -19.21 5.51 3.17
C GLY A 24 -20.31 5.50 4.23
N LYS A 25 -21.27 6.44 4.19
CA LYS A 25 -22.49 6.37 5.03
C LYS A 25 -23.45 5.26 4.60
N LEU A 26 -23.63 5.02 3.30
CA LEU A 26 -24.55 4.00 2.77
C LEU A 26 -24.02 2.56 2.91
N HIS A 27 -22.69 2.37 2.83
CA HIS A 27 -22.04 1.06 2.89
C HIS A 27 -21.11 0.88 4.10
N GLY A 28 -21.17 1.78 5.09
CA GLY A 28 -20.21 1.87 6.19
C GLY A 28 -19.98 0.58 6.97
N LYS A 29 -21.04 -0.22 7.20
CA LYS A 29 -20.91 -1.52 7.88
C LYS A 29 -20.04 -2.51 7.10
N LYS A 30 -20.12 -2.51 5.76
CA LYS A 30 -19.32 -3.41 4.91
C LYS A 30 -17.87 -2.91 4.80
N LEU A 31 -17.66 -1.60 4.71
CA LEU A 31 -16.32 -0.99 4.70
C LEU A 31 -15.59 -1.14 6.05
N ILE A 32 -16.32 -1.09 7.16
CA ILE A 32 -15.74 -1.40 8.48
C ILE A 32 -15.33 -2.87 8.54
N LEU A 33 -16.15 -3.79 8.01
CA LEU A 33 -15.80 -5.20 7.97
C LEU A 33 -14.53 -5.47 7.14
N THR A 34 -14.40 -4.88 5.95
CA THR A 34 -13.19 -5.02 5.12
C THR A 34 -11.97 -4.50 5.87
N LEU A 35 -12.07 -3.31 6.50
CA LEU A 35 -10.96 -2.74 7.26
C LEU A 35 -10.60 -3.59 8.49
N LEU A 36 -11.58 -4.14 9.20
CA LEU A 36 -11.34 -5.04 10.33
C LEU A 36 -10.62 -6.32 9.90
N LEU A 37 -10.94 -6.87 8.72
CA LEU A 37 -10.23 -8.03 8.18
C LEU A 37 -8.79 -7.70 7.81
N VAL A 38 -8.52 -6.50 7.27
CA VAL A 38 -7.15 -6.01 7.03
C VAL A 38 -6.37 -5.88 8.35
N VAL A 39 -7.00 -5.32 9.39
CA VAL A 39 -6.37 -5.20 10.72
C VAL A 39 -6.10 -6.58 11.31
N ALA A 40 -7.06 -7.50 11.24
CA ALA A 40 -6.89 -8.86 11.72
C ALA A 40 -5.74 -9.59 11.00
N GLU A 41 -5.66 -9.47 9.67
CA GLU A 41 -4.57 -10.05 8.87
C GLU A 41 -3.21 -9.50 9.32
N ASN A 42 -3.12 -8.19 9.54
CA ASN A 42 -1.89 -7.54 10.00
C ASN A 42 -1.50 -7.93 11.43
N VAL A 43 -2.47 -8.08 12.34
CA VAL A 43 -2.20 -8.59 13.69
C VAL A 43 -1.64 -10.01 13.62
N THR A 44 -2.24 -10.89 12.81
CA THR A 44 -1.73 -12.25 12.63
C THR A 44 -0.34 -12.26 12.00
N TYR A 45 -0.09 -11.36 11.03
CA TYR A 45 1.22 -11.19 10.41
C TYR A 45 2.27 -10.68 11.41
N LEU A 46 1.93 -9.76 12.29
CA LEU A 46 2.86 -9.30 13.34
C LEU A 46 3.09 -10.37 14.42
N LEU A 47 2.13 -11.25 14.68
CA LEU A 47 2.27 -12.31 15.68
C LEU A 47 3.00 -13.55 15.16
N TYR A 48 3.06 -13.79 13.85
CA TYR A 48 3.65 -15.02 13.31
C TYR A 48 5.10 -15.26 13.76
N PRO A 49 6.01 -14.26 13.78
CA PRO A 49 7.40 -14.52 14.15
C PRO A 49 7.54 -14.96 15.61
N LEU A 50 6.79 -14.31 16.51
CA LEU A 50 6.75 -14.65 17.93
C LEU A 50 6.19 -16.06 18.16
N MET A 51 5.07 -16.39 17.52
CA MET A 51 4.45 -17.71 17.64
C MET A 51 5.36 -18.81 17.07
N ALA A 52 6.04 -18.55 15.96
CA ALA A 52 7.05 -19.45 15.41
C ALA A 52 8.23 -19.63 16.38
N GLY A 53 8.67 -18.55 17.03
CA GLY A 53 9.68 -18.63 18.09
C GLY A 53 9.26 -19.54 19.24
N PHE A 54 8.04 -19.43 19.72
CA PHE A 54 7.51 -20.34 20.74
C PHE A 54 7.46 -21.79 20.27
N ALA A 55 7.05 -22.02 19.02
CA ALA A 55 7.04 -23.35 18.42
C ALA A 55 8.45 -23.97 18.35
N ILE A 56 9.46 -23.18 17.93
CA ILE A 56 10.87 -23.61 17.88
C ILE A 56 11.35 -24.01 19.27
N ASN A 57 11.08 -23.21 20.29
CA ASN A 57 11.45 -23.55 21.66
C ASN A 57 10.73 -24.82 22.14
N ALA A 58 9.46 -25.00 21.81
CA ALA A 58 8.71 -26.22 22.14
C ALA A 58 9.28 -27.46 21.45
N ILE A 59 9.73 -27.35 20.19
CA ILE A 59 10.42 -28.44 19.47
C ILE A 59 11.71 -28.81 20.20
N LEU A 60 12.54 -27.83 20.55
CA LEU A 60 13.80 -28.07 21.26
C LEU A 60 13.60 -28.68 22.65
N ASN A 61 12.50 -28.34 23.32
CA ASN A 61 12.13 -28.89 24.63
C ASN A 61 11.33 -30.20 24.54
N ALA A 62 11.21 -30.82 23.36
CA ALA A 62 10.44 -32.04 23.13
C ALA A 62 8.97 -31.98 23.61
N GLN A 63 8.31 -30.83 23.40
CA GLN A 63 6.91 -30.58 23.75
C GLN A 63 6.02 -30.57 22.49
N PRO A 64 5.63 -31.73 21.94
CA PRO A 64 5.00 -31.83 20.62
C PRO A 64 3.66 -31.10 20.54
N TRP A 65 2.82 -31.18 21.58
CA TRP A 65 1.51 -30.53 21.58
C TRP A 65 1.62 -29.00 21.55
N HIS A 66 2.60 -28.42 22.27
CA HIS A 66 2.87 -26.98 22.23
C HIS A 66 3.41 -26.54 20.87
N ALA A 67 4.27 -27.34 20.24
CA ALA A 67 4.78 -27.06 18.91
C ALA A 67 3.67 -27.09 17.84
N VAL A 68 2.77 -28.09 17.91
CA VAL A 68 1.66 -28.25 16.94
C VAL A 68 0.63 -27.13 17.03
N LEU A 69 0.50 -26.42 18.16
CA LEU A 69 -0.37 -25.24 18.26
C LEU A 69 -0.01 -24.15 17.23
N TYR A 70 1.24 -24.10 16.75
CA TYR A 70 1.61 -23.19 15.67
C TYR A 70 0.87 -23.48 14.36
N ALA A 71 0.53 -24.74 14.07
CA ALA A 71 -0.26 -25.08 12.88
C ALA A 71 -1.66 -24.45 12.91
N LEU A 72 -2.25 -24.31 14.11
CA LEU A 72 -3.53 -23.60 14.28
C LEU A 72 -3.40 -22.12 13.93
N MET A 73 -2.31 -21.46 14.37
CA MET A 73 -2.01 -20.07 14.01
C MET A 73 -1.85 -19.90 12.50
N VAL A 74 -1.11 -20.80 11.84
CA VAL A 74 -0.97 -20.81 10.38
C VAL A 74 -2.33 -20.94 9.70
N PHE A 75 -3.18 -21.88 10.14
CA PHE A 75 -4.52 -22.03 9.60
C PHE A 75 -5.37 -20.77 9.76
N ILE A 76 -5.34 -20.12 10.94
CA ILE A 76 -6.06 -18.86 11.20
C ILE A 76 -5.59 -17.77 10.23
N MET A 77 -4.28 -17.65 9.98
CA MET A 77 -3.74 -16.67 9.04
C MET A 77 -4.28 -16.86 7.62
N TRP A 78 -4.28 -18.10 7.13
CA TRP A 78 -4.84 -18.44 5.82
C TRP A 78 -6.35 -18.21 5.76
N ALA A 79 -7.08 -18.54 6.83
CA ALA A 79 -8.52 -18.33 6.91
C ALA A 79 -8.89 -16.84 6.87
N ILE A 80 -8.19 -16.00 7.65
CA ILE A 80 -8.37 -14.54 7.64
C ILE A 80 -8.05 -13.98 6.25
N GLY A 81 -6.92 -14.37 5.65
CA GLY A 81 -6.54 -13.90 4.32
C GLY A 81 -7.51 -14.34 3.21
N ALA A 82 -8.10 -15.53 3.32
CA ALA A 82 -9.13 -15.99 2.39
C ALA A 82 -10.44 -15.21 2.57
N ALA A 83 -10.86 -15.00 3.83
CA ALA A 83 -12.03 -14.21 4.16
C ALA A 83 -11.89 -12.76 3.66
N ARG A 84 -10.75 -12.13 3.91
CA ARG A 84 -10.43 -10.77 3.45
C ARG A 84 -10.57 -10.65 1.94
N ARG A 85 -9.84 -11.45 1.16
CA ARG A 85 -9.90 -11.41 -0.32
C ARG A 85 -11.31 -11.62 -0.85
N SER A 86 -12.08 -12.55 -0.26
CA SER A 86 -13.46 -12.81 -0.67
C SER A 86 -14.41 -11.64 -0.34
N VAL A 87 -14.29 -11.06 0.85
CA VAL A 87 -15.16 -9.97 1.32
C VAL A 87 -14.84 -8.65 0.61
N ASP A 88 -13.56 -8.34 0.40
CA ASP A 88 -13.10 -7.12 -0.28
C ASP A 88 -13.67 -7.06 -1.70
N THR A 89 -13.38 -8.05 -2.55
CA THR A 89 -13.84 -8.07 -3.94
C THR A 89 -15.36 -8.04 -4.06
N ARG A 90 -16.08 -8.79 -3.22
CA ARG A 90 -17.56 -8.76 -3.21
C ARG A 90 -18.13 -7.42 -2.77
N THR A 91 -17.42 -6.69 -1.91
CA THR A 91 -17.86 -5.40 -1.39
C THR A 91 -17.58 -4.31 -2.40
N PHE A 92 -16.34 -4.21 -2.88
CA PHE A 92 -15.91 -3.17 -3.80
C PHE A 92 -16.52 -3.30 -5.20
N ALA A 93 -16.69 -4.52 -5.73
CA ALA A 93 -17.40 -4.72 -7.00
C ALA A 93 -18.87 -4.24 -6.95
N ARG A 94 -19.56 -4.46 -5.82
CA ARG A 94 -20.94 -3.96 -5.62
C ARG A 94 -20.99 -2.46 -5.43
N ILE A 95 -20.01 -1.89 -4.71
CA ILE A 95 -19.85 -0.44 -4.55
C ILE A 95 -19.67 0.22 -5.92
N TYR A 96 -18.79 -0.32 -6.76
CA TYR A 96 -18.57 0.16 -8.12
C TYR A 96 -19.85 0.12 -8.96
N ALA A 97 -20.60 -1.00 -8.95
CA ALA A 97 -21.86 -1.10 -9.67
C ALA A 97 -22.90 -0.08 -9.19
N ALA A 98 -23.00 0.14 -7.87
CA ALA A 98 -23.90 1.12 -7.28
C ALA A 98 -23.51 2.58 -7.56
N LEU A 99 -22.23 2.85 -7.84
CA LEU A 99 -21.72 4.16 -8.26
C LEU A 99 -21.91 4.42 -9.75
N ALA A 100 -21.54 3.45 -10.59
CA ALA A 100 -21.47 3.63 -12.03
C ALA A 100 -22.86 3.89 -12.65
N VAL A 101 -23.89 3.18 -12.19
CA VAL A 101 -25.24 3.27 -12.78
C VAL A 101 -25.86 4.68 -12.61
N PRO A 102 -25.91 5.30 -11.41
CA PRO A 102 -26.41 6.66 -11.26
C PRO A 102 -25.61 7.70 -12.05
N VAL A 103 -24.29 7.57 -12.11
CA VAL A 103 -23.40 8.48 -12.86
C VAL A 103 -23.73 8.45 -14.36
N ILE A 104 -23.89 7.24 -14.93
CA ILE A 104 -24.26 7.07 -16.34
C ILE A 104 -25.63 7.67 -16.63
N LEU A 105 -26.62 7.42 -15.76
CA LEU A 105 -27.99 7.90 -15.94
C LEU A 105 -28.09 9.43 -15.82
N ALA A 106 -27.38 10.04 -14.87
CA ALA A 106 -27.36 11.49 -14.71
C ALA A 106 -26.74 12.18 -15.93
N GLN A 107 -25.61 11.68 -16.41
CA GLN A 107 -24.90 12.32 -17.53
C GLN A 107 -25.55 12.09 -18.89
N ARG A 108 -26.27 10.96 -19.06
CA ARG A 108 -27.13 10.76 -20.23
C ARG A 108 -28.26 11.79 -20.28
N LYS A 109 -28.84 12.14 -19.12
CA LYS A 109 -29.88 13.19 -19.05
C LYS A 109 -29.34 14.59 -19.36
N GLU A 110 -28.06 14.84 -19.12
CA GLU A 110 -27.37 16.09 -19.45
C GLU A 110 -26.84 16.15 -20.89
N ASN A 111 -27.11 15.13 -21.73
CA ASN A 111 -26.65 15.05 -23.12
C ASN A 111 -25.13 15.15 -23.32
N HIS A 112 -24.32 14.73 -22.33
CA HIS A 112 -22.87 14.65 -22.48
C HIS A 112 -22.48 13.58 -23.51
N ASN A 113 -21.37 13.81 -24.20
CA ASN A 113 -20.88 12.88 -25.22
C ASN A 113 -20.45 11.54 -24.60
N HIS A 114 -20.65 10.44 -25.32
CA HIS A 114 -20.40 9.09 -24.79
C HIS A 114 -18.96 8.89 -24.26
N SER A 115 -17.98 9.54 -24.89
CA SER A 115 -16.58 9.52 -24.45
C SER A 115 -16.37 10.18 -23.08
N THR A 116 -17.07 11.28 -22.80
CA THR A 116 -17.01 11.97 -21.50
C THR A 116 -17.63 11.12 -20.40
N ILE A 117 -18.75 10.45 -20.70
CA ILE A 117 -19.40 9.53 -19.77
C ILE A 117 -18.49 8.33 -19.45
N ALA A 118 -17.86 7.74 -20.47
CA ALA A 118 -16.93 6.63 -20.29
C ALA A 118 -15.71 7.02 -19.45
N ALA A 119 -15.14 8.21 -19.69
CA ALA A 119 -14.00 8.73 -18.90
C ALA A 119 -14.36 8.91 -17.41
N ARG A 120 -15.54 9.48 -17.11
CA ARG A 120 -15.98 9.68 -15.72
C ARG A 120 -16.31 8.36 -15.00
N VAL A 121 -16.81 7.35 -15.71
CA VAL A 121 -16.99 5.99 -15.18
C VAL A 121 -15.64 5.30 -14.93
N ALA A 122 -14.66 5.49 -15.81
CA ALA A 122 -13.30 4.96 -15.63
C ALA A 122 -12.63 5.55 -14.39
N LEU A 123 -12.73 6.86 -14.17
CA LEU A 123 -12.23 7.52 -12.95
C LEU A 123 -12.90 6.98 -11.67
N SER A 124 -14.20 6.70 -11.72
CA SER A 124 -14.92 6.09 -10.59
C SER A 124 -14.44 4.66 -10.30
N ARG A 125 -14.03 3.91 -11.33
CA ARG A 125 -13.44 2.58 -11.17
C ARG A 125 -12.08 2.65 -10.51
N GLU A 126 -11.19 3.49 -11.04
CA GLU A 126 -9.83 3.69 -10.52
C GLU A 126 -9.85 4.08 -9.04
N PHE A 127 -10.82 4.91 -8.66
CA PHE A 127 -11.04 5.27 -7.28
C PHE A 127 -11.44 4.07 -6.40
N VAL A 128 -12.35 3.20 -6.85
CA VAL A 128 -12.76 1.99 -6.11
C VAL A 128 -11.61 0.99 -6.02
N ASP A 129 -10.89 0.77 -7.12
CA ASP A 129 -9.75 -0.14 -7.22
C ASP A 129 -8.65 0.27 -6.22
N PHE A 130 -8.46 1.58 -5.99
CA PHE A 130 -7.54 2.05 -4.96
C PHE A 130 -7.91 1.56 -3.56
N PHE A 131 -9.19 1.64 -3.17
CA PHE A 131 -9.63 1.20 -1.85
C PHE A 131 -9.59 -0.33 -1.71
N GLU A 132 -9.82 -1.06 -2.79
CA GLU A 132 -9.76 -2.52 -2.79
C GLU A 132 -8.31 -3.04 -2.74
N ILE A 133 -7.40 -2.41 -3.47
CA ILE A 133 -6.06 -2.95 -3.73
C ILE A 133 -4.99 -2.14 -2.99
N HIS A 134 -4.93 -0.84 -3.22
CA HIS A 134 -3.81 -0.02 -2.75
C HIS A 134 -3.92 0.33 -1.27
N LEU A 135 -5.12 0.59 -0.74
CA LEU A 135 -5.31 0.93 0.66
C LEU A 135 -4.90 -0.21 1.61
N PRO A 136 -5.31 -1.49 1.41
CA PRO A 136 -4.82 -2.59 2.23
C PRO A 136 -3.31 -2.74 2.20
N VAL A 137 -2.68 -2.58 1.03
CA VAL A 137 -1.21 -2.66 0.90
C VAL A 137 -0.53 -1.55 1.70
N LEU A 138 -1.05 -0.32 1.64
CA LEU A 138 -0.56 0.81 2.44
C LEU A 138 -0.66 0.53 3.94
N ILE A 139 -1.82 0.02 4.39
CA ILE A 139 -2.04 -0.35 5.80
C ILE A 139 -1.06 -1.45 6.20
N THR A 140 -0.87 -2.47 5.36
CA THR A 140 -0.01 -3.61 5.68
C THR A 140 1.46 -3.22 5.79
N SER A 141 1.97 -2.38 4.90
CA SER A 141 3.35 -1.92 5.01
C SER A 141 3.57 -1.02 6.23
N LEU A 142 2.64 -0.08 6.51
CA LEU A 142 2.71 0.75 7.71
C LEU A 142 2.64 -0.08 8.99
N ALA A 143 1.73 -1.06 9.03
CA ALA A 143 1.61 -1.98 10.15
C ALA A 143 2.87 -2.84 10.31
N SER A 144 3.49 -3.27 9.21
CA SER A 144 4.72 -4.06 9.24
C SER A 144 5.91 -3.25 9.74
N ILE A 145 6.13 -2.03 9.24
CA ILE A 145 7.29 -1.22 9.63
C ILE A 145 7.18 -0.74 11.08
N ILE A 146 6.01 -0.24 11.48
CA ILE A 146 5.76 0.24 12.85
C ILE A 146 5.67 -0.96 13.79
N GLY A 147 4.93 -2.00 13.41
CA GLY A 147 4.72 -3.18 14.22
C GLY A 147 6.01 -3.96 14.45
N ALA A 148 6.88 -4.11 13.44
CA ALA A 148 8.19 -4.74 13.63
C ALA A 148 9.07 -3.95 14.61
N ALA A 149 9.11 -2.62 14.50
CA ALA A 149 9.86 -1.78 15.43
C ALA A 149 9.29 -1.87 16.87
N VAL A 150 7.96 -1.87 17.03
CA VAL A 150 7.31 -2.05 18.34
C VAL A 150 7.57 -3.44 18.91
N MET A 151 7.45 -4.50 18.10
CA MET A 151 7.73 -5.86 18.55
C MET A 151 9.20 -6.01 18.96
N LEU A 152 10.13 -5.42 18.22
CA LEU A 152 11.54 -5.37 18.60
C LEU A 152 11.77 -4.58 19.89
N LEU A 153 11.08 -3.44 20.11
CA LEU A 153 11.16 -2.73 21.40
C LEU A 153 10.70 -3.60 22.58
N VAL A 154 9.71 -4.48 22.35
CA VAL A 154 9.19 -5.39 23.37
C VAL A 154 10.13 -6.56 23.65
N ILE A 155 10.65 -7.21 22.61
CA ILE A 155 11.44 -8.45 22.77
C ILE A 155 12.95 -8.20 22.86
N GLU A 156 13.49 -7.20 22.16
CA GLU A 156 14.92 -6.90 22.06
C GLU A 156 15.12 -5.37 22.03
N PHE A 157 14.95 -4.74 23.20
CA PHE A 157 14.79 -3.29 23.35
C PHE A 157 15.77 -2.43 22.53
N TRP A 158 17.07 -2.73 22.58
CA TRP A 158 18.09 -1.96 21.87
C TRP A 158 17.99 -2.09 20.35
N ALA A 159 17.59 -3.25 19.84
CA ALA A 159 17.29 -3.43 18.41
C ALA A 159 16.07 -2.58 18.01
N GLY A 160 15.03 -2.55 18.86
CA GLY A 160 13.87 -1.70 18.65
C GLY A 160 14.21 -0.20 18.62
N VAL A 161 15.05 0.28 19.54
CA VAL A 161 15.54 1.67 19.54
C VAL A 161 16.31 1.98 18.26
N ALA A 162 17.18 1.07 17.81
CA ALA A 162 17.91 1.25 16.55
C ALA A 162 16.96 1.33 15.34
N CYS A 163 15.90 0.51 15.28
CA CYS A 163 14.85 0.62 14.27
C CYS A 163 14.18 2.00 14.25
N ILE A 164 13.83 2.55 15.43
CA ILE A 164 13.23 3.88 15.51
C ILE A 164 14.19 4.97 15.02
N VAL A 165 15.48 4.89 15.38
CA VAL A 165 16.50 5.84 14.89
C VAL A 165 16.62 5.77 13.37
N ILE A 166 16.68 4.57 12.80
CA ILE A 166 16.73 4.36 11.34
C ILE A 166 15.48 4.93 10.67
N LEU A 167 14.29 4.64 11.22
CA LEU A 167 13.02 5.11 10.68
C LEU A 167 12.94 6.65 10.71
N LEU A 168 13.34 7.28 11.81
CA LEU A 168 13.40 8.73 11.94
C LEU A 168 14.38 9.33 10.93
N PHE A 169 15.57 8.75 10.81
CA PHE A 169 16.58 9.18 9.83
C PHE A 169 15.99 9.19 8.42
N PHE A 170 15.46 8.06 7.93
CA PHE A 170 14.89 7.98 6.58
C PHE A 170 13.67 8.88 6.40
N THR A 171 12.80 9.01 7.41
CA THR A 171 11.63 9.89 7.35
C THR A 171 12.02 11.36 7.17
N LEU A 172 13.13 11.81 7.79
CA LEU A 172 13.64 13.17 7.62
C LEU A 172 14.14 13.44 6.18
N PHE A 173 14.74 12.44 5.52
CA PHE A 173 15.22 12.58 4.14
C PHE A 173 14.14 12.34 3.08
N LEU A 174 13.01 11.71 3.46
CA LEU A 174 11.93 11.32 2.55
C LEU A 174 11.36 12.49 1.73
N PRO A 175 11.06 13.69 2.28
CA PRO A 175 10.49 14.81 1.50
C PRO A 175 11.44 15.33 0.41
N SER A 176 12.75 15.32 0.69
CA SER A 176 13.77 15.75 -0.27
C SER A 176 13.94 14.72 -1.37
N TYR A 177 13.90 13.42 -1.01
CA TYR A 177 13.95 12.32 -1.97
C TYR A 177 12.75 12.35 -2.92
N THR A 178 11.54 12.49 -2.39
CA THR A 178 10.28 12.44 -3.15
C THR A 178 10.14 13.62 -4.09
N ARG A 179 10.38 14.85 -3.63
CA ARG A 179 10.33 16.04 -4.47
C ARG A 179 11.26 15.93 -5.69
N LYS A 180 12.46 15.36 -5.51
CA LYS A 180 13.41 15.15 -6.60
C LYS A 180 12.92 14.08 -7.58
N ASN A 181 12.39 12.96 -7.07
CA ASN A 181 11.83 11.91 -7.90
C ASN A 181 10.61 12.40 -8.69
N GLU A 182 9.69 13.13 -8.07
CA GLU A 182 8.52 13.72 -8.74
C GLU A 182 8.92 14.61 -9.92
N VAL A 183 9.97 15.41 -9.78
CA VAL A 183 10.48 16.25 -10.89
C VAL A 183 11.03 15.38 -12.05
N LEU A 184 11.70 14.27 -11.75
CA LEU A 184 12.21 13.36 -12.79
C LEU A 184 11.06 12.61 -13.48
N PHE A 185 10.11 12.07 -12.72
CA PHE A 185 8.91 11.42 -13.25
C PHE A 185 8.08 12.37 -14.10
N GLY A 186 7.88 13.62 -13.66
CA GLY A 186 7.18 14.63 -14.45
C GLY A 186 7.87 14.92 -15.78
N LYS A 187 9.21 15.00 -15.80
CA LYS A 187 9.98 15.17 -17.05
C LYS A 187 9.86 13.95 -17.99
N LEU A 188 9.84 12.74 -17.42
CA LEU A 188 9.68 11.51 -18.17
C LEU A 188 8.27 11.42 -18.79
N ASN A 189 7.23 11.64 -18.00
CA ASN A 189 5.83 11.62 -18.47
C ASN A 189 5.57 12.66 -19.55
N ASN A 190 5.99 13.91 -19.34
CA ASN A 190 5.87 14.98 -20.34
C ASN A 190 6.57 14.64 -21.67
N ARG A 191 7.55 13.73 -21.65
CA ARG A 191 8.26 13.29 -22.85
C ARG A 191 7.54 12.13 -23.53
N LEU A 192 7.03 11.17 -22.76
CA LEU A 192 6.20 10.06 -23.24
C LEU A 192 4.91 10.56 -23.92
N GLU A 193 4.26 11.60 -23.37
CA GLU A 193 3.07 12.20 -24.00
C GLU A 193 3.33 12.73 -25.41
N LYS A 194 4.57 13.13 -25.72
CA LYS A 194 4.95 13.63 -27.04
C LYS A 194 5.23 12.51 -28.04
N GLU A 195 5.37 11.27 -27.59
CA GLU A 195 5.76 10.11 -28.40
C GLU A 195 4.79 9.88 -29.57
N VAL A 196 3.48 10.06 -29.35
CA VAL A 196 2.46 9.95 -30.41
C VAL A 196 2.72 10.92 -31.58
N GLY A 197 3.20 12.13 -31.28
CA GLY A 197 3.57 13.12 -32.31
C GLY A 197 4.90 12.81 -33.01
N PHE A 198 5.85 12.18 -32.30
CA PHE A 198 7.13 11.78 -32.89
C PHE A 198 6.98 10.57 -33.83
N VAL A 199 6.08 9.63 -33.52
CA VAL A 199 5.85 8.44 -34.35
C VAL A 199 5.30 8.79 -35.73
N SER A 200 4.47 9.82 -35.84
CA SER A 200 3.79 10.17 -37.10
C SER A 200 4.62 11.01 -38.07
N SER A 201 5.59 11.80 -37.57
CA SER A 201 6.18 12.89 -38.36
C SER A 201 7.66 13.17 -38.12
N ALA A 202 8.32 12.47 -37.19
CA ALA A 202 9.71 12.79 -36.84
C ALA A 202 10.74 12.17 -37.79
N THR A 203 11.79 12.92 -38.07
CA THR A 203 13.00 12.41 -38.75
C THR A 203 13.75 11.43 -37.84
N ALA A 204 14.51 10.51 -38.44
CA ALA A 204 15.31 9.52 -37.71
C ALA A 204 16.21 10.17 -36.64
N ALA A 205 16.90 11.27 -36.97
CA ALA A 205 17.76 11.99 -36.01
C ALA A 205 16.98 12.56 -34.81
N SER A 206 15.78 13.09 -35.06
CA SER A 206 14.90 13.61 -34.01
C SER A 206 14.37 12.50 -33.10
N LEU A 207 14.03 11.35 -33.69
CA LEU A 207 13.59 10.15 -32.99
C LEU A 207 14.71 9.58 -32.10
N THR A 208 15.93 9.45 -32.64
CA THR A 208 17.11 9.01 -31.87
C THR A 208 17.37 9.93 -30.68
N LYS A 209 17.37 11.25 -30.89
CA LYS A 209 17.54 12.22 -29.79
C LYS A 209 16.44 12.08 -28.74
N HIS A 210 15.20 11.88 -29.16
CA HIS A 210 14.07 11.69 -28.25
C HIS A 210 14.28 10.48 -27.34
N TYR A 211 14.56 9.30 -27.91
CA TYR A 211 14.76 8.08 -27.13
C TYR A 211 16.03 8.12 -26.28
N HIS A 212 17.07 8.82 -26.70
CA HIS A 212 18.27 9.02 -25.88
C HIS A 212 17.99 9.86 -24.63
N VAL A 213 17.14 10.89 -24.74
CA VAL A 213 16.68 11.66 -23.58
C VAL A 213 15.80 10.81 -22.65
N LEU A 214 14.87 10.03 -23.20
CA LEU A 214 14.04 9.11 -22.41
C LEU A 214 14.90 8.10 -21.65
N ALA A 215 15.88 7.49 -22.33
CA ALA A 215 16.83 6.57 -21.72
C ALA A 215 17.62 7.25 -20.59
N GLY A 216 18.16 8.45 -20.81
CA GLY A 216 18.89 9.19 -19.79
C GLY A 216 18.04 9.55 -18.56
N LEU A 217 16.76 9.86 -18.74
CA LEU A 217 15.82 10.10 -17.62
C LEU A 217 15.54 8.80 -16.84
N ARG A 218 15.30 7.68 -17.54
CA ARG A 218 15.03 6.38 -16.92
C ARG A 218 16.24 5.84 -16.17
N ILE A 219 17.45 5.97 -16.72
CA ILE A 219 18.71 5.59 -16.06
C ILE A 219 18.88 6.39 -14.77
N ARG A 220 18.74 7.72 -14.82
CA ARG A 220 18.86 8.56 -13.62
C ARG A 220 17.85 8.22 -12.52
N LEU A 221 16.64 7.80 -12.90
CA LEU A 221 15.64 7.35 -11.95
C LEU A 221 16.07 6.01 -11.32
N SER A 222 16.51 5.06 -12.15
CA SER A 222 17.03 3.76 -11.71
C SER A 222 18.24 3.90 -10.78
N ASP A 223 19.19 4.79 -11.10
CA ASP A 223 20.38 5.03 -10.26
C ASP A 223 19.97 5.55 -8.87
N ARG A 224 18.93 6.39 -8.80
CA ARG A 224 18.41 6.92 -7.53
C ARG A 224 17.67 5.88 -6.71
N GLU A 225 16.93 4.99 -7.37
CA GLU A 225 16.29 3.85 -6.73
C GLU A 225 17.36 2.88 -6.19
N ALA A 226 18.37 2.55 -6.98
CA ALA A 226 19.50 1.71 -6.58
C ALA A 226 20.28 2.29 -5.39
N LEU A 227 20.53 3.60 -5.37
CA LEU A 227 21.14 4.28 -4.22
C LEU A 227 20.24 4.24 -2.97
N GLY A 228 18.93 4.38 -3.14
CA GLY A 228 17.96 4.23 -2.05
C GLY A 228 18.00 2.83 -1.45
N TYR A 229 17.88 1.81 -2.30
CA TYR A 229 17.98 0.39 -1.95
C TYR A 229 19.28 0.09 -1.20
N LEU A 230 20.43 0.53 -1.73
CA LEU A 230 21.73 0.34 -1.07
C LEU A 230 21.82 1.04 0.29
N SER A 231 21.24 2.25 0.42
CA SER A 231 21.22 2.99 1.67
C SER A 231 20.40 2.27 2.75
N ILE A 232 19.23 1.74 2.39
CA ILE A 232 18.38 0.93 3.27
C ILE A 232 19.10 -0.37 3.65
N GLY A 233 19.72 -1.05 2.67
CA GLY A 233 20.51 -2.25 2.89
C GLY A 233 21.70 -2.03 3.82
N ALA A 234 22.41 -0.90 3.71
CA ALA A 234 23.50 -0.54 4.61
C ALA A 234 23.00 -0.29 6.04
N ALA A 235 21.88 0.42 6.21
CA ALA A 235 21.26 0.62 7.53
C ALA A 235 20.78 -0.69 8.15
N ALA A 236 20.17 -1.57 7.34
CA ALA A 236 19.79 -2.91 7.76
C ALA A 236 21.02 -3.74 8.16
N ALA A 237 22.09 -3.73 7.37
CA ALA A 237 23.32 -4.45 7.71
C ALA A 237 23.89 -4.00 9.06
N VAL A 238 23.94 -2.69 9.33
CA VAL A 238 24.36 -2.14 10.63
C VAL A 238 23.43 -2.60 11.75
N LEU A 239 22.11 -2.54 11.56
CA LEU A 239 21.13 -3.02 12.53
C LEU A 239 21.35 -4.51 12.85
N PHE A 240 21.51 -5.35 11.83
CA PHE A 240 21.80 -6.78 11.97
C PHE A 240 23.12 -7.03 12.71
N SER A 241 24.20 -6.37 12.33
CA SER A 241 25.49 -6.53 12.99
C SER A 241 25.44 -6.12 14.47
N LEU A 242 24.84 -4.96 14.79
CA LEU A 242 24.75 -4.47 16.17
C LEU A 242 23.89 -5.39 17.05
N THR A 243 22.72 -5.81 16.55
CA THR A 243 21.83 -6.69 17.31
C THR A 243 22.44 -8.06 17.53
N ILE A 244 23.03 -8.68 16.50
CA ILE A 244 23.69 -9.99 16.63
C ILE A 244 24.85 -9.90 17.61
N LEU A 245 25.66 -8.85 17.54
CA LEU A 245 26.77 -8.65 18.47
C LEU A 245 26.26 -8.48 19.91
N HIS A 246 25.23 -7.65 20.11
CA HIS A 246 24.60 -7.44 21.41
C HIS A 246 24.07 -8.75 22.01
N MET A 247 23.28 -9.52 21.24
CA MET A 247 22.72 -10.79 21.69
C MET A 247 23.81 -11.83 21.98
N THR A 248 24.89 -11.83 21.19
CA THR A 248 26.03 -12.75 21.39
C THR A 248 26.79 -12.44 22.67
N LEU A 249 27.03 -11.15 22.96
CA LEU A 249 27.81 -10.72 24.12
C LEU A 249 27.06 -10.85 25.44
N ASN A 250 25.74 -10.68 25.44
CA ASN A 250 24.94 -10.70 26.67
C ASN A 250 24.55 -12.10 27.15
N GLY A 251 24.71 -13.13 26.32
CA GLY A 251 24.53 -14.54 26.69
C GLY A 251 23.07 -14.93 27.02
N GLY A 252 22.56 -15.96 26.35
CA GLY A 252 21.31 -16.62 26.77
C GLY A 252 20.05 -16.20 26.03
N THR A 253 20.03 -16.39 24.71
CA THR A 253 18.79 -16.30 23.93
C THR A 253 18.39 -17.67 23.39
N ASN A 254 17.20 -18.14 23.76
CA ASN A 254 16.64 -19.37 23.20
C ASN A 254 16.53 -19.27 21.67
N ALA A 255 16.65 -20.37 20.94
CA ALA A 255 16.63 -20.37 19.47
C ALA A 255 15.37 -19.70 18.89
N GLY A 256 14.23 -19.85 19.55
CA GLY A 256 12.99 -19.19 19.16
C GLY A 256 12.99 -17.66 19.35
N HIS A 257 13.72 -17.15 20.35
CA HIS A 257 13.93 -15.71 20.52
C HIS A 257 14.77 -15.16 19.36
N ILE A 258 15.88 -15.85 19.04
CA ILE A 258 16.75 -15.51 17.91
C ILE A 258 15.93 -15.47 16.62
N TYR A 259 15.12 -16.50 16.36
CA TYR A 259 14.25 -16.54 15.19
C TYR A 259 13.30 -15.33 15.13
N SER A 260 12.64 -15.01 16.25
CA SER A 260 11.69 -13.91 16.32
C SER A 260 12.36 -12.57 16.02
N VAL A 261 13.48 -12.27 16.70
CA VAL A 261 14.26 -11.04 16.50
C VAL A 261 14.73 -10.91 15.06
N MET A 262 15.37 -11.95 14.52
CA MET A 262 15.88 -11.94 13.14
C MET A 262 14.75 -11.73 12.12
N THR A 263 13.60 -12.34 12.35
CA THR A 263 12.45 -12.24 11.47
C THR A 263 11.81 -10.85 11.54
N TYR A 264 11.68 -10.24 12.72
CA TYR A 264 11.20 -8.86 12.84
C TYR A 264 12.18 -7.86 12.23
N MET A 265 13.48 -8.08 12.34
CA MET A 265 14.47 -7.23 11.69
C MET A 265 14.37 -7.29 10.17
N TRP A 266 14.15 -8.48 9.60
CA TRP A 266 13.85 -8.63 8.17
C TRP A 266 12.53 -7.96 7.78
N MET A 267 11.47 -8.15 8.57
CA MET A 267 10.18 -7.50 8.34
C MET A 267 10.33 -5.97 8.33
N PHE A 268 11.09 -5.40 9.27
CA PHE A 268 11.40 -3.98 9.31
C PHE A 268 12.20 -3.53 8.07
N ALA A 269 13.26 -4.25 7.71
CA ALA A 269 14.10 -3.89 6.57
C ALA A 269 13.33 -3.91 5.24
N MET A 270 12.55 -4.96 4.99
CA MET A 270 11.75 -5.10 3.76
C MET A 270 10.63 -4.06 3.70
N SER A 271 9.91 -3.82 4.81
CA SER A 271 8.84 -2.81 4.83
C SER A 271 9.35 -1.38 4.69
N LEU A 272 10.58 -1.10 5.15
CA LEU A 272 11.26 0.17 4.91
C LEU A 272 11.64 0.37 3.43
N ASP A 273 12.03 -0.69 2.73
CA ASP A 273 12.30 -0.68 1.29
C ASP A 273 11.03 -0.48 0.45
N ASP A 274 9.88 -1.00 0.89
CA ASP A 274 8.59 -0.81 0.21
C ASP A 274 8.05 0.64 0.34
N ALA A 275 8.49 1.39 1.37
CA ALA A 275 7.92 2.70 1.72
C ALA A 275 7.94 3.76 0.60
N PRO A 276 9.02 3.92 -0.19
CA PRO A 276 9.06 4.89 -1.29
C PRO A 276 8.01 4.61 -2.37
N GLY A 277 7.83 3.34 -2.76
CA GLY A 277 6.84 2.95 -3.77
C GLY A 277 5.41 3.20 -3.31
N LEU A 278 5.15 3.03 -2.02
CA LEU A 278 3.86 3.32 -1.41
C LEU A 278 3.52 4.80 -1.36
N LEU A 279 4.52 5.63 -1.13
CA LEU A 279 4.34 7.08 -1.17
C LEU A 279 3.98 7.57 -2.58
N GLU A 280 4.51 6.93 -3.62
CA GLU A 280 4.10 7.18 -5.01
C GLU A 280 2.62 6.84 -5.23
N LYS A 281 2.17 5.66 -4.77
CA LYS A 281 0.75 5.25 -4.86
C LYS A 281 -0.18 6.20 -4.10
N TYR A 282 0.26 6.70 -2.94
CA TYR A 282 -0.49 7.71 -2.19
C TYR A 282 -0.54 9.06 -2.93
N SER A 283 0.54 9.49 -3.57
CA SER A 283 0.55 10.71 -4.39
C SER A 283 -0.41 10.60 -5.58
N GLN A 284 -0.43 9.43 -6.25
CA GLN A 284 -1.39 9.12 -7.32
C GLN A 284 -2.85 9.23 -6.83
N LEU A 285 -3.18 8.73 -5.63
CA LEU A 285 -4.51 8.92 -5.03
C LEU A 285 -4.88 10.40 -4.91
N LYS A 286 -3.96 11.21 -4.40
CA LYS A 286 -4.19 12.65 -4.21
C LYS A 286 -4.46 13.34 -5.54
N ASP A 287 -3.84 12.87 -6.63
CA ASP A 287 -4.08 13.38 -7.97
C ASP A 287 -5.43 12.90 -8.54
N ILE A 288 -5.75 11.60 -8.45
CA ILE A 288 -7.05 11.04 -8.85
C ILE A 288 -8.19 11.77 -8.13
N GLY A 289 -8.08 11.92 -6.80
CA GLY A 289 -9.07 12.63 -6.00
C GLY A 289 -9.29 14.09 -6.44
N LYS A 290 -8.23 14.78 -6.87
CA LYS A 290 -8.33 16.14 -7.43
C LYS A 290 -9.02 16.15 -8.79
N ARG A 291 -8.66 15.23 -9.70
CA ARG A 291 -9.24 15.16 -11.05
C ARG A 291 -10.74 14.86 -11.03
N VAL A 292 -11.17 13.97 -10.12
CA VAL A 292 -12.60 13.69 -9.93
C VAL A 292 -13.36 14.91 -9.39
N ASP A 293 -12.71 15.80 -8.63
CA ASP A 293 -13.33 17.04 -8.15
C ASP A 293 -13.36 18.13 -9.25
N THR A 294 -12.41 18.14 -10.18
CA THR A 294 -12.33 19.15 -11.26
C THR A 294 -13.16 18.80 -12.51
N ASP A 295 -13.30 17.52 -12.87
CA ASP A 295 -14.00 17.10 -14.09
C ASP A 295 -15.51 16.92 -13.91
N VAL A 296 -16.05 17.28 -12.73
CA VAL A 296 -17.49 17.34 -12.41
C VAL A 296 -18.01 18.79 -12.38
N VAL A 297 -17.20 19.72 -12.87
CA VAL A 297 -17.63 21.05 -13.36
C VAL A 297 -18.22 20.88 -14.76
#